data_AF-A0A425DB24-F1
#
_entry.id   AF-A0A425DB24-F1
#
_cell.length_a   1.000
_cell.length_b   1.000
_cell.length_c   1.000
_cell.angle_alpha   90.00
_cell.angle_beta   90.00
_cell.angle_gamma   90.00
#
_symmetry.space_group_name_H-M   'P 1'
#
loop_
_entity.id
_entity.type
_entity.pdbx_description
1 polymer ?
#
loop_
_entity_poly.entity_id
_entity_poly.type
_entity_poly.pdbx_seq_one_letter_code
_entity_poly.pdbx_strand_id
1 'polypeptide(L)'
;STIVLFALTYQTNAFQGFIGAENLCVNCIKSHCNEYFTDVVRTCALTSNSSGCGELDGSVMKNSDYVALGKARQLDIQGYWKAYEAEYKKSQADLFEHLQVNHINNFTNLEPEAAATYEQFVYQYTLGQSGTPFQGKPYLVNTSAAIGDGVAFVGRDYLPLTNGVGFCDYVWGYSNFNSTWSKGFKLIGPGVQKKDGILRGLIYTQVSVSGQALIFVTRTAGINTWFFAEKPCNLLLIAFVIAQVAASVIGAVGFNGYPSDRVAVIGCGWGYLVLAWLWSILWHFPLDLIKFTVNYILNNGSYTQTAFTSRINAGHPSMAHSKVSSVARSIRASRTVG
;
A
#
# COMPACT_ATOMS: atom_id res chain seq x y z
N SER A 1 -6.47 0.51 -15.29
CA SER A 1 -7.39 0.07 -14.24
C SER A 1 -6.71 -0.03 -12.87
N THR A 2 -5.59 -0.74 -12.72
CA THR A 2 -4.88 -0.93 -11.43
C THR A 2 -4.42 0.38 -10.78
N ILE A 3 -3.74 1.24 -11.55
CA ILE A 3 -3.25 2.54 -11.06
C ILE A 3 -4.41 3.42 -10.56
N VAL A 4 -5.55 3.38 -11.26
CA VAL A 4 -6.74 4.13 -10.87
C VAL A 4 -7.34 3.57 -9.58
N LEU A 5 -7.46 2.25 -9.44
CA LEU A 5 -7.93 1.63 -8.19
C LEU A 5 -7.02 2.01 -7.02
N PHE A 6 -5.70 1.89 -7.20
CA PHE A 6 -4.71 2.26 -6.22
C PHE A 6 -4.86 3.72 -5.78
N ALA A 7 -4.93 4.65 -6.74
CA ALA A 7 -5.07 6.08 -6.46
C ALA A 7 -6.35 6.36 -5.66
N LEU A 8 -7.49 5.77 -6.05
CA LEU A 8 -8.75 5.93 -5.33
C LEU A 8 -8.66 5.38 -3.90
N THR A 9 -8.12 4.17 -3.72
CA THR A 9 -8.02 3.54 -2.39
C THR A 9 -7.00 4.20 -1.47
N TYR A 10 -5.94 4.79 -2.03
CA TYR A 10 -4.85 5.38 -1.24
C TYR A 10 -5.07 6.86 -0.93
N GLN A 11 -5.75 7.60 -1.80
CA GLN A 11 -5.96 9.04 -1.64
C GLN A 11 -7.34 9.40 -1.08
N THR A 12 -8.30 8.47 -1.10
CA THR A 12 -9.68 8.78 -0.71
C THR A 12 -10.25 7.75 0.26
N ASN A 13 -11.21 8.20 1.05
CA ASN A 13 -12.02 7.34 1.93
C ASN A 13 -13.22 6.72 1.20
N ALA A 14 -13.22 6.69 -0.14
CA ALA A 14 -14.40 6.36 -0.94
C ALA A 14 -14.98 4.96 -0.66
N PHE A 15 -14.17 4.04 -0.15
CA PHE A 15 -14.58 2.66 0.16
C PHE A 15 -14.74 2.40 1.66
N GLN A 16 -14.62 3.43 2.51
CA GLN A 16 -14.85 3.29 3.95
C GLN A 16 -16.27 2.78 4.20
N GLY A 17 -16.39 1.64 4.90
CA GLY A 17 -17.68 1.03 5.24
C GLY A 17 -18.30 0.15 4.15
N PHE A 18 -17.70 0.02 2.96
CA PHE A 18 -18.19 -0.89 1.92
C PHE A 18 -17.85 -2.35 2.28
N ILE A 19 -18.85 -3.17 2.65
CA ILE A 19 -18.69 -4.63 2.91
C ILE A 19 -17.50 -4.91 3.86
N GLY A 20 -17.36 -4.13 4.94
CA GLY A 20 -16.25 -4.29 5.89
C GLY A 20 -14.86 -3.95 5.34
N ALA A 21 -14.77 -3.21 4.22
CA ALA A 21 -13.52 -2.69 3.69
C ALA A 21 -12.93 -1.64 4.65
N GLU A 22 -11.68 -1.88 5.04
CA GLU A 22 -10.92 -1.02 5.94
C GLU A 22 -10.46 0.25 5.23
N ASN A 23 -10.42 1.41 5.88
CA ASN A 23 -9.88 2.62 5.23
C ASN A 23 -8.37 2.47 4.98
N LEU A 24 -7.92 2.59 3.71
CA LEU A 24 -6.51 2.50 3.29
C LEU A 24 -5.83 3.86 3.09
N CYS A 25 -6.57 4.97 3.20
CA CYS A 25 -6.01 6.31 3.07
C CYS A 25 -5.22 6.70 4.33
N VAL A 26 -3.92 6.40 4.33
CA VAL A 26 -3.00 6.75 5.42
C VAL A 26 -3.01 8.26 5.70
N ASN A 27 -3.02 9.09 4.65
CA ASN A 27 -3.05 10.54 4.81
C ASN A 27 -4.34 11.04 5.46
N CYS A 28 -5.47 10.40 5.16
CA CYS A 28 -6.76 10.77 5.74
C CYS A 28 -6.79 10.45 7.23
N ILE A 29 -6.30 9.27 7.62
CA ILE A 29 -6.18 8.86 9.02
C ILE A 29 -5.18 9.76 9.77
N LYS A 30 -4.07 10.11 9.11
CA LYS A 30 -3.09 11.06 9.64
C LYS A 30 -3.71 12.45 9.89
N SER A 31 -4.53 12.95 8.97
CA SER A 31 -5.25 14.22 9.15
C SER A 31 -6.17 14.16 10.37
N HIS A 32 -6.98 13.10 10.49
CA HIS A 32 -7.85 12.89 11.64
C HIS A 32 -7.07 12.84 12.96
N CYS A 33 -5.91 12.17 12.98
CA CYS A 33 -5.02 12.17 14.14
C CYS A 33 -4.50 13.58 14.46
N ASN A 34 -4.00 14.30 13.46
CA ASN A 34 -3.49 15.66 13.64
C ASN A 34 -4.57 16.61 14.15
N GLU A 35 -5.79 16.50 13.64
CA GLU A 35 -6.95 17.28 14.07
C GLU A 35 -7.28 17.02 15.54
N TYR A 36 -7.30 15.74 15.96
CA TYR A 36 -7.51 15.35 17.36
C TYR A 36 -6.47 15.97 18.30
N PHE A 37 -5.17 15.78 18.02
CA PHE A 37 -4.11 16.31 18.88
C PHE A 37 -4.05 17.85 18.85
N THR A 38 -4.35 18.46 17.70
CA THR A 38 -4.45 19.92 17.61
C THR A 38 -5.58 20.44 18.49
N ASP A 39 -6.72 19.75 18.55
CA ASP A 39 -7.86 20.16 19.37
C ASP A 39 -7.58 20.00 20.88
N VAL A 40 -6.93 18.91 21.26
CA VAL A 40 -6.48 18.67 22.65
C VAL A 40 -5.53 19.78 23.11
N VAL A 41 -4.48 20.07 22.33
CA VAL A 41 -3.51 21.12 22.67
C VAL A 41 -4.16 22.50 22.66
N ARG A 42 -5.03 22.79 21.69
CA ARG A 42 -5.80 24.05 21.63
C ARG A 42 -6.67 24.24 22.87
N THR A 43 -7.39 23.20 23.28
CA THR A 43 -8.28 23.25 24.46
C THR A 43 -7.49 23.43 25.74
N CYS A 44 -6.35 22.75 25.86
CA CYS A 44 -5.45 22.94 26.99
C CYS A 44 -4.90 24.38 27.04
N ALA A 45 -4.52 24.94 25.90
CA ALA A 45 -3.97 26.30 25.78
C ALA A 45 -4.96 27.41 26.18
N LEU A 46 -6.27 27.12 26.22
CA LEU A 46 -7.28 28.06 26.73
C LEU A 46 -7.24 28.23 28.25
N THR A 47 -6.72 27.24 28.98
CA THR A 47 -6.79 27.17 30.45
C THR A 47 -5.41 27.11 31.12
N SER A 48 -4.39 26.65 30.40
CA SER A 48 -3.05 26.38 30.90
C SER A 48 -1.99 26.99 29.99
N ASN A 49 -0.79 27.20 30.54
CA ASN A 49 0.37 27.68 29.78
C ASN A 49 0.98 26.55 28.92
N SER A 50 1.85 26.92 27.98
CA SER A 50 2.62 26.01 27.13
C SER A 50 3.43 24.96 27.91
N SER A 51 3.85 25.27 29.14
CA SER A 51 4.52 24.32 30.03
C SER A 51 3.60 23.21 30.57
N GLY A 52 2.28 23.40 30.57
CA GLY A 52 1.30 22.40 31.01
C GLY A 52 0.72 21.56 29.87
N CYS A 53 0.66 22.13 28.65
CA CYS A 53 0.05 21.48 27.49
C CYS A 53 1.07 20.74 26.61
N GLY A 54 2.34 21.17 26.65
CA GLY A 54 3.35 20.70 25.71
C GLY A 54 3.10 21.16 24.26
N GLU A 55 4.02 20.81 23.37
CA GLU A 55 3.95 21.19 21.96
C GLU A 55 3.50 20.00 21.07
N LEU A 56 2.95 20.33 19.89
CA LEU A 56 2.46 19.34 18.91
C LEU A 56 3.57 18.46 18.31
N ASP A 57 4.81 18.94 18.30
CA ASP A 57 5.99 18.21 17.80
C ASP A 57 6.53 17.20 18.82
N GLY A 58 5.91 17.09 20.00
CA GLY A 58 6.32 16.22 21.08
C GLY A 58 7.40 16.81 21.99
N SER A 59 7.94 17.99 21.67
CA SER A 59 8.88 18.70 22.55
C SER A 59 8.19 19.22 23.80
N VAL A 60 8.97 19.45 24.86
CA VAL A 60 8.47 19.93 26.16
C VAL A 60 9.37 21.04 26.70
N MET A 61 8.80 22.00 27.42
CA MET A 61 9.59 23.09 28.01
C MET A 61 10.41 22.58 29.21
N LYS A 62 11.61 23.11 29.44
CA LYS A 62 12.49 22.67 30.54
C LYS A 62 11.93 22.93 31.95
N ASN A 63 11.03 23.90 32.08
CA ASN A 63 10.38 24.31 33.33
C ASN A 63 8.99 23.68 33.53
N SER A 64 8.63 22.69 32.70
CA SER A 64 7.34 21.98 32.80
C SER A 64 7.34 20.90 33.88
N ASP A 65 6.15 20.60 34.43
CA ASP A 65 5.97 19.42 35.26
C ASP A 65 5.93 18.18 34.36
N TYR A 66 7.07 17.51 34.24
CA TYR A 66 7.23 16.34 33.38
C TYR A 66 6.31 15.18 33.76
N VAL A 67 5.96 15.02 35.04
CA VAL A 67 5.12 13.91 35.49
C VAL A 67 3.66 14.20 35.12
N ALA A 68 3.19 15.41 35.40
CA ALA A 68 1.84 15.82 35.01
C ALA A 68 1.66 15.80 33.49
N LEU A 69 2.63 16.33 32.74
CA LEU A 69 2.60 16.37 31.29
C LEU A 69 2.65 14.97 30.66
N GLY A 70 3.49 14.07 31.19
CA GLY A 70 3.55 12.69 30.74
C GLY A 70 2.23 11.94 30.95
N LYS A 71 1.56 12.16 32.08
CA LYS A 71 0.22 11.60 32.37
C LYS A 71 -0.86 12.19 31.46
N ALA A 72 -0.81 13.50 31.19
CA ALA A 72 -1.73 14.12 30.24
C ALA A 72 -1.59 13.49 28.84
N ARG A 73 -0.35 13.37 28.34
CA ARG A 73 -0.08 12.71 27.04
C ARG A 73 -0.52 11.26 26.99
N GLN A 74 -0.41 10.52 28.09
CA GLN A 74 -0.96 9.16 28.18
C GLN A 74 -2.48 9.15 27.99
N LEU A 75 -3.20 10.08 28.63
CA LEU A 75 -4.65 10.21 28.47
C LEU A 75 -5.02 10.64 27.04
N ASP A 76 -4.25 11.54 26.43
CA ASP A 76 -4.46 11.98 25.05
C ASP A 76 -4.30 10.82 24.05
N ILE A 77 -3.27 9.98 24.23
CA ILE A 77 -3.07 8.78 23.41
C ILE A 77 -4.24 7.81 23.58
N GLN A 78 -4.67 7.56 24.83
CA GLN A 78 -5.82 6.68 25.09
C GLN A 78 -7.13 7.24 24.51
N GLY A 79 -7.33 8.56 24.60
CA GLY A 79 -8.47 9.24 24.01
C GLY A 79 -8.48 9.17 22.50
N TYR A 80 -7.32 9.36 21.86
CA TYR A 80 -7.15 9.18 20.42
C TYR A 80 -7.52 7.76 19.99
N TRP A 81 -7.04 6.73 20.68
CA TRP A 81 -7.36 5.35 20.31
C TRP A 81 -8.85 5.02 20.45
N LYS A 82 -9.54 5.61 21.44
CA LYS A 82 -11.01 5.51 21.53
C LYS A 82 -11.72 6.21 20.37
N ALA A 83 -11.26 7.39 19.98
CA ALA A 83 -11.80 8.12 18.83
C ALA A 83 -11.54 7.34 17.51
N TYR A 84 -10.36 6.76 17.37
CA TYR A 84 -9.98 5.91 16.25
C TYR A 84 -10.87 4.66 16.15
N GLU A 85 -11.11 3.97 17.26
CA GLU A 85 -11.97 2.79 17.30
C GLU A 85 -13.43 3.14 16.96
N ALA A 86 -13.91 4.29 17.44
CA ALA A 86 -15.26 4.77 17.12
C ALA A 86 -15.45 5.05 15.62
N GLU A 87 -14.46 5.67 14.97
CA GLU A 87 -14.49 6.06 13.56
C GLU A 87 -14.21 4.88 12.61
N TYR A 88 -13.16 4.10 12.87
CA TYR A 88 -12.66 3.07 11.95
C TYR A 88 -13.05 1.64 12.33
N LYS A 89 -13.73 1.44 13.46
CA LYS A 89 -14.19 0.11 13.96
C LYS A 89 -13.04 -0.91 14.08
N LYS A 90 -11.84 -0.43 14.38
CA LYS A 90 -10.62 -1.22 14.54
C LYS A 90 -9.92 -0.83 15.82
N SER A 91 -9.43 -1.83 16.54
CA SER A 91 -8.71 -1.60 17.78
C SER A 91 -7.26 -1.19 17.50
N GLN A 92 -6.58 -0.64 18.51
CA GLN A 92 -5.14 -0.42 18.46
C GLN A 92 -4.37 -1.74 18.25
N ALA A 93 -4.83 -2.84 18.84
CA ALA A 93 -4.17 -4.15 18.72
C ALA A 93 -4.21 -4.69 17.29
N ASP A 94 -5.30 -4.43 16.55
CA ASP A 94 -5.45 -4.83 15.15
C ASP A 94 -4.38 -4.20 14.24
N LEU A 95 -3.83 -3.05 14.65
CA LEU A 95 -2.76 -2.37 13.94
C LEU A 95 -1.46 -3.18 13.96
N PHE A 96 -1.17 -3.83 15.09
CA PHE A 96 0.03 -4.62 15.30
C PHE A 96 -0.12 -6.08 14.85
N GLU A 97 -1.36 -6.52 14.62
CA GLU A 97 -1.63 -7.86 14.14
C GLU A 97 -0.94 -8.10 12.78
N HIS A 98 -0.20 -9.21 12.68
CA HIS A 98 0.62 -9.59 11.51
C HIS A 98 1.79 -8.65 11.19
N LEU A 99 2.08 -7.65 12.03
CA LEU A 99 3.32 -6.88 11.92
C LEU A 99 4.45 -7.68 12.56
N GLN A 100 5.40 -8.08 11.73
CA GLN A 100 6.61 -8.79 12.17
C GLN A 100 7.77 -7.80 12.40
N VAL A 101 8.93 -8.34 12.66
CA VAL A 101 10.12 -7.64 13.14
C VAL A 101 10.65 -6.58 12.16
N ASN A 102 11.11 -5.45 12.71
CA ASN A 102 11.66 -4.34 11.93
C ASN A 102 13.19 -4.41 11.85
N HIS A 103 13.73 -4.83 10.71
CA HIS A 103 15.15 -4.82 10.37
C HIS A 103 15.71 -3.42 10.01
N ILE A 104 14.85 -2.42 9.76
CA ILE A 104 15.25 -1.03 9.46
C ILE A 104 15.47 -0.27 10.76
N ASN A 105 16.41 -0.76 11.56
CA ASN A 105 16.80 -0.16 12.82
C ASN A 105 18.33 0.06 12.81
N ASN A 106 18.83 0.76 13.83
CA ASN A 106 20.26 1.02 13.96
C ASN A 106 20.99 -0.04 14.82
N PHE A 107 20.29 -1.10 15.25
CA PHE A 107 20.86 -2.22 15.98
C PHE A 107 21.53 -3.21 15.03
N THR A 108 22.71 -3.68 15.43
CA THR A 108 23.53 -4.55 14.58
C THR A 108 23.07 -6.01 14.59
N ASN A 109 22.40 -6.47 15.65
CA ASN A 109 21.97 -7.87 15.85
C ASN A 109 20.62 -7.97 16.57
N LEU A 110 19.78 -6.96 16.43
CA LEU A 110 18.51 -6.94 17.14
C LEU A 110 17.43 -6.38 16.23
N GLU A 111 16.31 -7.08 16.18
CA GLU A 111 15.17 -6.68 15.38
C GLU A 111 14.01 -6.52 16.38
N PRO A 112 13.60 -5.27 16.70
CA PRO A 112 12.43 -5.04 17.54
C PRO A 112 11.16 -5.28 16.73
N GLU A 113 10.16 -5.88 17.36
CA GLU A 113 8.80 -5.91 16.82
C GLU A 113 8.22 -4.50 16.73
N ALA A 114 7.25 -4.30 15.84
CA ALA A 114 6.55 -3.02 15.70
C ALA A 114 5.88 -2.57 17.01
N ALA A 115 5.34 -3.53 17.79
CA ALA A 115 4.79 -3.27 19.11
C ALA A 115 5.87 -2.79 20.10
N ALA A 116 7.03 -3.45 20.14
CA ALA A 116 8.13 -3.06 21.02
C ALA A 116 8.68 -1.66 20.67
N THR A 117 8.72 -1.32 19.37
CA THR A 117 9.12 0.01 18.90
C THR A 117 8.08 1.07 19.27
N TYR A 118 6.79 0.74 19.17
CA TYR A 118 5.69 1.60 19.61
C TYR A 118 5.74 1.86 21.11
N GLU A 119 5.93 0.83 21.92
CA GLU A 119 6.05 0.96 23.38
C GLU A 119 7.24 1.85 23.77
N GLN A 120 8.38 1.70 23.09
CA GLN A 120 9.54 2.57 23.28
C GLN A 120 9.25 4.03 22.88
N PHE A 121 8.56 4.24 21.76
CA PHE A 121 8.15 5.58 21.34
C PHE A 121 7.22 6.22 22.35
N VAL A 122 6.19 5.51 22.81
CA VAL A 122 5.25 5.99 23.84
C VAL A 122 6.00 6.29 25.13
N TYR A 123 6.97 5.46 25.52
CA TYR A 123 7.83 5.69 26.67
C TYR A 123 8.61 6.99 26.58
N GLN A 124 9.21 7.27 25.43
CA GLN A 124 9.93 8.52 25.18
C GLN A 124 9.00 9.74 25.07
N TYR A 125 7.86 9.60 24.40
CA TYR A 125 6.87 10.67 24.19
C TYR A 125 6.13 11.08 25.48
N THR A 126 5.86 10.12 26.36
CA THR A 126 5.16 10.31 27.64
C THR A 126 6.09 10.50 28.85
N LEU A 127 7.38 10.79 28.61
CA LEU A 127 8.35 11.04 29.69
C LEU A 127 8.46 9.87 30.69
N GLY A 128 8.29 8.64 30.20
CA GLY A 128 8.35 7.41 30.99
C GLY A 128 7.13 7.13 31.88
N GLN A 129 6.02 7.87 31.70
CA GLN A 129 4.76 7.61 32.44
C GLN A 129 3.95 6.45 31.84
N SER A 130 4.10 6.20 30.54
CA SER A 130 3.46 5.10 29.81
C SER A 130 4.47 4.44 28.88
N GLY A 131 4.15 3.29 28.29
CA GLY A 131 5.10 2.55 27.47
C GLY A 131 6.15 1.79 28.28
N THR A 132 7.00 1.03 27.60
CA THR A 132 8.10 0.29 28.23
C THR A 132 9.44 0.60 27.57
N PRO A 133 10.52 0.73 28.34
CA PRO A 133 11.85 0.84 27.79
C PRO A 133 12.23 -0.48 27.13
N PHE A 134 12.82 -0.40 25.95
CA PHE A 134 13.15 -1.58 25.18
C PHE A 134 14.37 -2.33 25.74
N GLN A 135 14.16 -3.61 26.03
CA GLN A 135 15.14 -4.64 26.43
C GLN A 135 16.31 -4.15 27.30
N GLY A 136 16.04 -3.82 28.56
CA GLY A 136 17.09 -3.68 29.58
C GLY A 136 18.07 -2.51 29.38
N LYS A 137 17.86 -1.65 28.38
CA LYS A 137 18.54 -0.35 28.26
C LYS A 137 17.69 0.70 28.98
N PRO A 138 18.05 1.12 30.21
CA PRO A 138 17.32 2.16 30.91
C PRO A 138 17.49 3.48 30.16
N TYR A 139 16.55 3.79 29.27
CA TYR A 139 16.51 5.09 28.60
C TYR A 139 15.89 6.10 29.55
N LEU A 140 16.70 6.78 30.35
CA LEU A 140 16.21 7.85 31.20
C LEU A 140 15.85 9.04 30.30
N VAL A 141 14.56 9.17 29.96
CA VAL A 141 14.06 10.10 28.94
C VAL A 141 14.56 11.54 29.17
N ASN A 142 14.56 11.99 30.42
CA ASN A 142 14.97 13.34 30.81
C ASN A 142 16.47 13.62 30.57
N THR A 143 17.34 12.75 31.07
CA THR A 143 18.80 12.91 30.99
C THR A 143 19.30 12.64 29.58
N SER A 144 18.75 11.62 28.91
CA SER A 144 19.10 11.28 27.53
C SER A 144 18.71 12.41 26.57
N ALA A 145 17.51 12.99 26.73
CA ALA A 145 17.10 14.14 25.94
C ALA A 145 17.92 15.41 26.24
N ALA A 146 18.36 15.61 27.49
CA ALA A 146 19.16 16.76 27.86
C ALA A 146 20.60 16.69 27.31
N ILE A 147 21.16 15.49 27.19
CA ILE A 147 22.51 15.23 26.66
C ILE A 147 22.49 15.11 25.13
N GLY A 148 21.31 14.98 24.51
CA GLY A 148 21.17 14.78 23.07
C GLY A 148 21.48 13.36 22.61
N ASP A 149 21.26 12.37 23.47
CA ASP A 149 21.47 10.97 23.14
C ASP A 149 20.38 10.46 22.20
N GLY A 150 20.69 10.51 20.90
CA GLY A 150 19.79 10.08 19.84
C GLY A 150 18.72 11.09 19.43
N VAL A 151 18.63 12.22 20.14
CA VAL A 151 17.78 13.36 19.82
C VAL A 151 18.59 14.63 19.54
N ALA A 152 18.22 15.37 18.51
CA ALA A 152 18.87 16.62 18.13
C ALA A 152 18.46 17.75 19.09
N PHE A 153 19.45 18.45 19.64
CA PHE A 153 19.19 19.59 20.53
C PHE A 153 18.65 20.79 19.73
N VAL A 154 17.42 21.20 20.03
CA VAL A 154 16.73 22.32 19.33
C VAL A 154 17.04 23.69 19.94
N GLY A 155 17.34 23.76 21.25
CA GLY A 155 17.51 25.02 21.99
C GLY A 155 16.19 25.71 22.36
N ARG A 156 16.25 26.96 22.86
CA ARG A 156 15.08 27.79 23.26
C ARG A 156 14.27 27.26 24.45
N ASP A 157 14.94 26.80 25.51
CA ASP A 157 14.31 26.24 26.71
C ASP A 157 13.42 25.02 26.48
N TYR A 158 13.54 24.36 25.33
CA TYR A 158 12.91 23.08 25.07
C TYR A 158 13.85 21.90 25.36
N LEU A 159 13.23 20.80 25.79
CA LEU A 159 13.81 19.48 25.88
C LEU A 159 13.21 18.65 24.72
N PRO A 160 14.01 18.28 23.71
CA PRO A 160 13.54 17.50 22.57
C PRO A 160 13.37 16.05 23.00
N LEU A 161 12.15 15.65 23.31
CA LEU A 161 11.87 14.26 23.67
C LEU A 161 12.00 13.35 22.47
N THR A 162 11.66 13.82 21.29
CA THR A 162 11.87 13.16 20.01
C THR A 162 12.55 14.16 19.07
N ASN A 163 13.03 13.73 17.90
CA ASN A 163 13.55 14.66 16.87
C ASN A 163 12.43 15.48 16.19
N GLY A 164 11.58 16.16 16.96
CA GLY A 164 10.41 16.90 16.46
C GLY A 164 9.34 16.01 15.85
N VAL A 165 9.21 14.78 16.34
CA VAL A 165 8.23 13.80 15.85
C VAL A 165 7.10 13.68 16.86
N GLY A 166 5.92 14.16 16.48
CA GLY A 166 4.68 13.96 17.24
C GLY A 166 4.13 12.54 17.10
N PHE A 167 3.12 12.23 17.92
CA PHE A 167 2.47 10.91 17.93
C PHE A 167 1.92 10.49 16.55
N CYS A 168 1.21 11.40 15.88
CA CYS A 168 0.58 11.12 14.58
C CYS A 168 1.62 10.91 13.46
N ASP A 169 2.72 11.65 13.47
CA ASP A 169 3.81 11.48 12.51
C ASP A 169 4.54 10.15 12.70
N TYR A 170 4.65 9.68 13.96
CA TYR A 170 5.19 8.37 14.26
C TYR A 170 4.28 7.24 13.78
N VAL A 171 2.99 7.25 14.13
CA VAL A 171 2.07 6.14 13.85
C VAL A 171 1.72 6.04 12.36
N TRP A 172 1.44 7.18 11.71
CA TRP A 172 0.91 7.26 10.34
C TRP A 172 1.90 7.86 9.34
N GLY A 173 3.20 7.85 9.66
CA GLY A 173 4.22 8.44 8.80
C GLY A 173 5.54 7.67 8.81
N TYR A 174 6.52 8.33 8.20
CA TYR A 174 7.92 7.94 8.26
C TYR A 174 8.60 8.88 9.25
N SER A 175 9.31 8.34 10.22
CA SER A 175 9.86 9.14 11.31
C SER A 175 11.30 8.76 11.66
N ASN A 176 11.93 9.67 12.40
CA ASN A 176 13.19 9.45 13.10
C ASN A 176 13.01 9.93 14.53
N PHE A 177 12.17 9.29 15.33
CA PHE A 177 11.94 9.80 16.69
C PHE A 177 13.23 9.77 17.53
N ASN A 178 14.11 8.80 17.26
CA ASN A 178 15.40 8.66 17.92
C ASN A 178 16.43 8.00 16.97
N SER A 179 17.58 8.64 16.79
CA SER A 179 18.65 8.22 15.85
C SER A 179 19.50 7.05 16.37
N THR A 180 19.44 6.75 17.67
CA THR A 180 20.03 5.51 18.19
C THR A 180 19.21 4.26 17.83
N TRP A 181 17.93 4.45 17.47
CA TRP A 181 16.97 3.37 17.18
C TRP A 181 16.68 3.26 15.69
N SER A 182 16.51 4.41 15.03
CA SER A 182 16.10 4.47 13.63
C SER A 182 17.25 4.89 12.72
N LYS A 183 17.36 4.21 11.58
CA LYS A 183 18.42 4.47 10.60
C LYS A 183 17.95 5.46 9.53
N GLY A 184 18.37 6.72 9.66
CA GLY A 184 18.26 7.73 8.59
C GLY A 184 16.84 8.11 8.16
N PHE A 185 15.93 8.37 9.10
CA PHE A 185 14.52 8.78 8.84
C PHE A 185 13.66 7.75 8.09
N LYS A 186 14.02 6.47 8.17
CA LYS A 186 13.30 5.38 7.48
C LYS A 186 12.42 4.56 8.39
N LEU A 187 12.20 4.96 9.64
CA LEU A 187 11.32 4.19 10.52
C LEU A 187 9.89 4.35 10.03
N ILE A 188 9.31 3.23 9.60
CA ILE A 188 7.93 3.20 9.11
C ILE A 188 7.02 3.02 10.31
N GLY A 189 6.06 3.92 10.49
CA GLY A 189 5.04 3.80 11.54
C GLY A 189 4.22 2.52 11.39
N PRO A 190 3.76 1.91 12.50
CA PRO A 190 2.99 0.66 12.47
C PRO A 190 1.71 0.79 11.62
N GLY A 191 1.08 1.97 11.62
CA GLY A 191 -0.10 2.20 10.80
C GLY A 191 0.20 2.20 9.30
N VAL A 192 1.29 2.82 8.87
CA VAL A 192 1.71 2.80 7.47
C VAL A 192 2.07 1.37 7.04
N GLN A 193 2.81 0.64 7.88
CA GLN A 193 3.20 -0.75 7.58
C GLN A 193 1.99 -1.65 7.33
N LYS A 194 0.98 -1.60 8.20
CA LYS A 194 -0.24 -2.42 8.07
C LYS A 194 -1.02 -2.07 6.80
N LYS A 195 -1.27 -0.78 6.57
CA LYS A 195 -2.08 -0.30 5.43
C LYS A 195 -1.39 -0.56 4.10
N ASP A 196 -0.08 -0.34 4.01
CA ASP A 196 0.70 -0.65 2.81
C ASP A 196 0.75 -2.15 2.54
N GLY A 197 0.82 -2.99 3.58
CA GLY A 197 0.74 -4.45 3.46
C GLY A 197 -0.60 -4.91 2.87
N ILE A 198 -1.71 -4.38 3.37
CA ILE A 198 -3.07 -4.65 2.87
C ILE A 198 -3.21 -4.19 1.42
N LEU A 199 -2.71 -2.98 1.10
CA LEU A 199 -2.78 -2.39 -0.23
C LEU A 199 -2.05 -3.24 -1.27
N ARG A 200 -0.91 -3.84 -0.90
CA ARG A 200 -0.20 -4.80 -1.76
C ARG A 200 -1.02 -6.06 -2.01
N GLY A 201 -1.71 -6.59 -1.00
CA GLY A 201 -2.66 -7.71 -1.16
C GLY A 201 -3.80 -7.38 -2.13
N LEU A 202 -4.31 -6.15 -2.07
CA LEU A 202 -5.33 -5.65 -3.01
C LEU A 202 -4.79 -5.55 -4.45
N ILE A 203 -3.61 -4.95 -4.63
CA ILE A 203 -2.96 -4.85 -5.95
C ILE A 203 -2.71 -6.25 -6.52
N TYR A 204 -2.18 -7.18 -5.72
CA TYR A 204 -1.97 -8.57 -6.12
C TYR A 204 -3.27 -9.20 -6.64
N THR A 205 -4.34 -9.08 -5.88
CA THR A 205 -5.67 -9.64 -6.22
C THR A 205 -6.17 -9.03 -7.53
N GLN A 206 -6.10 -7.71 -7.67
CA GLN A 206 -6.57 -7.02 -8.87
C GLN A 206 -5.74 -7.38 -10.10
N VAL A 207 -4.41 -7.42 -9.99
CA VAL A 207 -3.51 -7.78 -11.10
C VAL A 207 -3.72 -9.24 -11.50
N SER A 208 -3.96 -10.13 -10.54
CA SER A 208 -4.28 -11.54 -10.80
C SER A 208 -5.59 -11.71 -11.56
N VAL A 209 -6.69 -11.08 -11.10
CA VAL A 209 -8.01 -11.19 -11.76
C VAL A 209 -7.97 -10.58 -13.15
N SER A 210 -7.48 -9.35 -13.27
CA SER A 210 -7.42 -8.65 -14.57
C SER A 210 -6.46 -9.32 -15.55
N GLY A 211 -5.27 -9.73 -15.11
CA GLY A 211 -4.27 -10.39 -15.94
C GLY A 211 -4.75 -11.72 -16.52
N GLN A 212 -5.42 -12.53 -15.71
CA GLN A 212 -5.98 -13.80 -16.17
C GLN A 212 -7.20 -13.61 -17.07
N ALA A 213 -8.05 -12.62 -16.78
CA ALA A 213 -9.19 -12.29 -17.62
C ALA A 213 -8.77 -11.76 -19.02
N LEU A 214 -7.58 -11.15 -19.15
CA LEU A 214 -7.05 -10.68 -20.44
C LEU A 214 -6.79 -11.82 -21.44
N ILE A 215 -6.53 -13.04 -20.97
CA ILE A 215 -6.33 -14.22 -21.85
C ILE A 215 -7.53 -14.38 -22.79
N PHE A 216 -8.71 -14.13 -22.27
CA PHE A 216 -9.88 -14.34 -23.09
C PHE A 216 -10.20 -13.18 -24.06
N VAL A 217 -9.84 -11.95 -23.70
CA VAL A 217 -9.95 -10.78 -24.61
C VAL A 217 -8.96 -10.93 -25.77
N THR A 218 -7.73 -11.36 -25.48
CA THR A 218 -6.68 -11.56 -26.49
C THR A 218 -6.97 -12.73 -27.43
N ARG A 219 -7.59 -13.81 -26.95
CA ARG A 219 -8.01 -14.93 -27.81
C ARG A 219 -8.95 -14.47 -28.94
N THR A 220 -9.89 -13.59 -28.65
CA THR A 220 -10.87 -13.12 -29.64
C THR A 220 -10.35 -11.95 -30.48
N ALA A 221 -9.11 -11.48 -30.25
CA ALA A 221 -8.51 -10.32 -30.91
C ALA A 221 -8.56 -10.43 -32.44
N GLY A 222 -8.31 -11.60 -33.04
CA GLY A 222 -8.29 -11.76 -34.50
C GLY A 222 -9.66 -11.72 -35.19
N ILE A 223 -10.76 -11.86 -34.45
CA ILE A 223 -12.09 -12.16 -35.04
C ILE A 223 -13.05 -10.96 -34.90
N ASN A 224 -12.66 -9.88 -34.22
CA ASN A 224 -13.51 -8.71 -33.94
C ASN A 224 -14.88 -9.06 -33.31
N THR A 225 -14.96 -10.17 -32.58
CA THR A 225 -16.13 -10.55 -31.77
C THR A 225 -15.97 -10.08 -30.34
N TRP A 226 -17.09 -9.87 -29.63
CA TRP A 226 -17.07 -9.63 -28.19
C TRP A 226 -16.46 -10.83 -27.47
N PHE A 227 -15.77 -10.61 -26.35
CA PHE A 227 -15.11 -11.67 -25.59
C PHE A 227 -16.10 -12.82 -25.22
N PHE A 228 -17.37 -12.53 -24.95
CA PHE A 228 -18.39 -13.55 -24.65
C PHE A 228 -18.93 -14.35 -25.85
N ALA A 229 -18.66 -13.92 -27.09
CA ALA A 229 -19.33 -14.49 -28.26
C ALA A 229 -18.78 -15.88 -28.66
N GLU A 230 -17.55 -16.20 -28.28
CA GLU A 230 -16.94 -17.50 -28.58
C GLU A 230 -16.65 -18.27 -27.31
N LYS A 231 -17.22 -19.47 -27.21
CA LYS A 231 -17.01 -20.32 -26.05
C LYS A 231 -15.52 -20.73 -25.95
N PRO A 232 -14.82 -20.37 -24.85
CA PRO A 232 -13.48 -20.87 -24.62
C PRO A 232 -13.49 -22.39 -24.38
N CYS A 233 -12.34 -23.05 -24.60
CA CYS A 233 -12.22 -24.47 -24.29
C CYS A 233 -12.51 -24.71 -22.80
N ASN A 234 -13.28 -25.76 -22.48
CA ASN A 234 -13.66 -26.08 -21.10
C ASN A 234 -12.43 -26.20 -20.17
N LEU A 235 -11.30 -26.71 -20.69
CA LEU A 235 -10.05 -26.81 -19.93
C LEU A 235 -9.52 -25.44 -19.48
N LEU A 236 -9.61 -24.42 -20.34
CA LEU A 236 -9.15 -23.07 -20.04
C LEU A 236 -10.05 -22.39 -19.01
N LEU A 237 -11.36 -22.63 -19.08
CA LEU A 237 -12.32 -22.16 -18.06
C LEU A 237 -12.05 -22.78 -16.68
N ILE A 238 -11.84 -24.11 -16.63
CA ILE A 238 -11.56 -24.79 -15.36
C ILE A 238 -10.23 -24.30 -14.77
N ALA A 239 -9.19 -24.17 -15.60
CA ALA A 239 -7.90 -23.64 -15.17
C ALA A 239 -8.03 -22.21 -14.61
N PHE A 240 -8.81 -21.35 -15.27
CA PHE A 240 -9.10 -20.00 -14.78
C PHE A 240 -9.78 -20.02 -13.42
N VAL A 241 -10.83 -20.82 -13.24
CA VAL A 241 -11.56 -20.89 -11.96
C VAL A 241 -10.64 -21.34 -10.83
N ILE A 242 -9.84 -22.39 -11.03
CA ILE A 242 -8.91 -22.88 -10.00
C ILE A 242 -7.88 -21.81 -9.64
N ALA A 243 -7.27 -21.16 -10.65
CA ALA A 243 -6.30 -20.11 -10.43
C ALA A 243 -6.90 -18.91 -9.68
N GLN A 244 -8.13 -18.51 -10.02
CA GLN A 244 -8.81 -17.39 -9.37
C GLN A 244 -9.26 -17.70 -7.95
N VAL A 245 -9.70 -18.93 -7.67
CA VAL A 245 -10.02 -19.36 -6.31
C VAL A 245 -8.75 -19.29 -5.45
N ALA A 246 -7.64 -19.85 -5.92
CA ALA A 246 -6.36 -19.79 -5.21
C ALA A 246 -5.90 -18.34 -4.98
N ALA A 247 -5.93 -17.50 -6.03
CA ALA A 247 -5.55 -16.10 -5.92
C ALA A 247 -6.47 -15.30 -4.98
N SER A 248 -7.78 -15.57 -4.99
CA SER A 248 -8.73 -14.89 -4.10
C SER A 248 -8.52 -15.27 -2.64
N VAL A 249 -8.23 -16.54 -2.36
CA VAL A 249 -7.88 -17.01 -1.00
C VAL A 249 -6.59 -16.36 -0.51
N ILE A 250 -5.54 -16.37 -1.34
CA ILE A 250 -4.26 -15.73 -1.02
C ILE A 250 -4.43 -14.22 -0.84
N GLY A 251 -5.24 -13.57 -1.67
CA GLY A 251 -5.50 -12.14 -1.62
C GLY A 251 -6.31 -11.72 -0.39
N ALA A 252 -7.32 -12.50 0.00
CA ALA A 252 -8.19 -12.18 1.14
C ALA A 252 -7.54 -12.50 2.49
N VAL A 253 -6.89 -13.66 2.60
CA VAL A 253 -6.30 -14.15 3.87
C VAL A 253 -4.85 -13.69 4.03
N GLY A 254 -4.10 -13.59 2.93
CA GLY A 254 -2.67 -13.29 2.96
C GLY A 254 -1.84 -14.39 3.62
N PHE A 255 -0.58 -14.08 3.90
CA PHE A 255 0.35 -15.00 4.55
C PHE A 255 0.59 -14.63 6.02
N ASN A 256 -0.40 -14.02 6.70
CA ASN A 256 -0.32 -13.68 8.13
C ASN A 256 0.94 -12.87 8.51
N GLY A 257 1.52 -12.14 7.54
CA GLY A 257 2.78 -11.40 7.73
C GLY A 257 4.08 -12.22 7.58
N TYR A 258 4.07 -13.40 6.95
CA TYR A 258 5.27 -14.26 6.74
C TYR A 258 6.47 -13.48 6.16
N PRO A 259 7.71 -13.71 6.66
CA PRO A 259 8.68 -12.66 6.86
C PRO A 259 9.43 -12.34 5.58
N SER A 260 9.56 -11.05 5.27
CA SER A 260 10.83 -10.46 4.82
C SER A 260 10.63 -8.98 4.53
N ASP A 261 11.34 -8.18 5.31
CA ASP A 261 12.20 -7.08 4.87
C ASP A 261 11.61 -5.88 4.11
N ARG A 262 10.38 -5.94 3.62
CA ARG A 262 9.69 -4.88 2.88
C ARG A 262 8.37 -5.31 2.26
N VAL A 263 8.02 -6.60 2.23
CA VAL A 263 6.88 -7.14 1.47
C VAL A 263 6.05 -8.07 2.36
N ALA A 264 5.51 -7.53 3.46
CA ALA A 264 4.48 -8.24 4.20
C ALA A 264 3.24 -8.39 3.30
N VAL A 265 2.90 -9.63 2.95
CA VAL A 265 1.65 -9.94 2.24
C VAL A 265 0.56 -10.11 3.30
N ILE A 266 -0.10 -8.99 3.60
CA ILE A 266 -1.26 -8.96 4.49
C ILE A 266 -2.50 -9.12 3.60
N GLY A 267 -3.42 -9.98 4.04
CA GLY A 267 -4.68 -10.18 3.33
C GLY A 267 -5.45 -8.87 3.25
N CYS A 268 -5.96 -8.55 2.07
CA CYS A 268 -6.77 -7.34 1.90
C CYS A 268 -8.16 -7.44 2.50
N GLY A 269 -8.54 -8.62 2.98
CA GLY A 269 -9.88 -8.90 3.49
C GLY A 269 -10.90 -9.11 2.38
N TRP A 270 -12.06 -9.64 2.78
CA TRP A 270 -13.12 -10.03 1.84
C TRP A 270 -13.81 -8.84 1.16
N GLY A 271 -13.95 -7.71 1.85
CA GLY A 271 -14.54 -6.49 1.28
C GLY A 271 -13.77 -5.97 0.07
N TYR A 272 -12.45 -5.86 0.21
CA TYR A 272 -11.56 -5.44 -0.87
C TYR A 272 -11.43 -6.48 -1.98
N LEU A 273 -11.52 -7.78 -1.66
CA LEU A 273 -11.60 -8.83 -2.68
C LEU A 273 -12.81 -8.61 -3.61
N VAL A 274 -14.00 -8.39 -3.04
CA VAL A 274 -15.22 -8.12 -3.83
C VAL A 274 -15.06 -6.86 -4.68
N LEU A 275 -14.51 -5.78 -4.11
CA LEU A 275 -14.19 -4.57 -4.85
C LEU A 275 -13.25 -4.84 -6.03
N ALA A 276 -12.18 -5.62 -5.84
CA ALA A 276 -11.23 -5.97 -6.90
C ALA A 276 -11.91 -6.75 -8.04
N TRP A 277 -12.85 -7.64 -7.72
CA TRP A 277 -13.64 -8.38 -8.71
C TRP A 277 -14.56 -7.45 -9.50
N LEU A 278 -15.37 -6.65 -8.82
CA LEU A 278 -16.29 -5.70 -9.46
C LEU A 278 -15.54 -4.69 -10.34
N TRP A 279 -14.41 -4.18 -9.84
CA TRP A 279 -13.54 -3.28 -10.58
C TRP A 279 -12.97 -3.94 -11.84
N SER A 280 -12.54 -5.20 -11.73
CA SER A 280 -11.99 -5.94 -12.88
C SER A 280 -13.04 -6.18 -13.95
N ILE A 281 -14.27 -6.55 -13.57
CA ILE A 281 -15.39 -6.73 -14.50
C ILE A 281 -15.73 -5.42 -15.21
N LEU A 282 -15.85 -4.32 -14.47
CA LEU A 282 -16.17 -2.99 -15.02
C LEU A 282 -15.15 -2.57 -16.08
N TRP A 283 -13.86 -2.73 -15.79
CA TRP A 283 -12.79 -2.36 -16.72
C TRP A 283 -12.61 -3.33 -17.88
N HIS A 284 -13.18 -4.53 -17.84
CA HIS A 284 -13.09 -5.50 -18.93
C HIS A 284 -13.98 -5.14 -20.12
N PHE A 285 -15.14 -4.53 -19.88
CA PHE A 285 -16.06 -4.14 -20.96
C PHE A 285 -15.44 -3.13 -21.96
N PRO A 286 -14.78 -2.03 -21.52
CA PRO A 286 -14.13 -1.12 -22.45
C PRO A 286 -12.95 -1.71 -23.22
N LEU A 287 -12.27 -2.75 -22.70
CA LEU A 287 -11.12 -3.35 -23.37
C LEU A 287 -11.49 -4.00 -24.72
N ASP A 288 -12.70 -4.54 -24.84
CA ASP A 288 -13.20 -5.07 -26.12
C ASP A 288 -13.42 -3.95 -27.16
N LEU A 289 -13.87 -2.77 -26.74
CA LEU A 289 -14.03 -1.62 -27.63
C LEU A 289 -12.68 -1.09 -28.13
N ILE A 290 -11.67 -1.05 -27.25
CA ILE A 290 -10.30 -0.67 -27.62
C ILE A 290 -9.75 -1.67 -28.64
N LYS A 291 -9.95 -2.97 -28.41
CA LYS A 291 -9.56 -4.03 -29.35
C LYS A 291 -10.15 -3.79 -30.74
N PHE A 292 -11.46 -3.52 -30.86
CA PHE A 292 -12.08 -3.27 -32.17
C PHE A 292 -11.49 -2.04 -32.87
N THR A 293 -11.23 -0.99 -32.10
CA THR A 293 -10.64 0.25 -32.60
C THR A 293 -9.22 0.01 -33.13
N VAL A 294 -8.38 -0.71 -32.38
CA VAL A 294 -7.01 -1.04 -32.78
C VAL A 294 -7.01 -1.93 -34.01
N ASN A 295 -7.84 -2.97 -34.06
CA ASN A 295 -7.94 -3.83 -35.24
C ASN A 295 -8.45 -3.08 -36.48
N TYR A 296 -9.40 -2.16 -36.32
CA TYR A 296 -9.88 -1.32 -37.41
C TYR A 296 -8.73 -0.46 -37.97
N ILE A 297 -7.94 0.16 -37.10
CA ILE A 297 -6.78 0.97 -37.51
C ILE A 297 -5.71 0.09 -38.20
N LEU A 298 -5.37 -1.06 -37.63
CA LEU A 298 -4.35 -1.96 -38.17
C LEU A 298 -4.77 -2.59 -39.50
N ASN A 299 -6.05 -2.94 -39.68
CA ASN A 299 -6.56 -3.49 -40.94
C ASN A 299 -6.77 -2.42 -42.02
N ASN A 300 -7.06 -1.17 -41.63
CA ASN A 300 -7.15 -0.05 -42.58
C ASN A 300 -5.78 0.50 -42.99
N GLY A 301 -4.76 0.34 -42.15
CA GLY A 301 -3.38 0.75 -42.41
C GLY A 301 -2.53 -0.34 -43.07
N SER A 302 -2.70 -0.57 -44.38
CA SER A 302 -1.68 -1.11 -45.32
C SER A 302 -0.87 -2.40 -44.99
N TYR A 303 -1.07 -3.13 -43.89
CA TYR A 303 -0.28 -4.34 -43.60
C TYR A 303 -0.59 -5.53 -44.50
N THR A 304 -1.74 -5.51 -45.20
CA THR A 304 -2.08 -6.54 -46.19
C THR A 304 -1.24 -6.45 -47.46
N GLN A 305 -0.65 -5.28 -47.76
CA GLN A 305 0.08 -5.08 -49.01
C GLN A 305 1.60 -5.08 -48.84
N THR A 306 2.17 -4.62 -47.73
CA THR A 306 3.63 -4.44 -47.62
C THR A 306 4.41 -5.75 -47.47
N ALA A 307 3.87 -6.78 -46.80
CA ALA A 307 4.56 -8.07 -46.63
C ALA A 307 4.61 -8.91 -47.91
N PHE A 308 3.64 -8.74 -48.81
CA PHE A 308 3.60 -9.43 -50.11
C PHE A 308 4.16 -8.60 -51.27
N THR A 309 4.41 -7.29 -51.08
CA THR A 309 4.91 -6.41 -52.14
C THR A 309 6.27 -5.76 -51.86
N SER A 310 6.80 -5.78 -50.63
CA SER A 310 8.16 -5.29 -50.37
C SER A 310 9.20 -6.30 -50.87
N ARG A 311 9.70 -6.03 -52.07
CA ARG A 311 10.87 -6.71 -52.63
C ARG A 311 12.12 -6.05 -52.07
N ILE A 312 12.87 -6.74 -51.22
CA ILE A 312 14.27 -6.40 -51.02
C ILE A 312 15.06 -7.13 -52.11
N ASN A 313 15.34 -6.42 -53.21
CA ASN A 313 16.29 -6.89 -54.22
C ASN A 313 17.70 -6.79 -53.63
N ALA A 314 18.18 -7.87 -53.02
CA ALA A 314 19.59 -8.03 -52.69
C ALA A 314 20.39 -8.30 -53.98
N GLY A 315 20.63 -7.26 -54.78
CA GLY A 315 21.81 -7.08 -55.64
C GLY A 315 22.26 -8.15 -56.65
N HIS A 316 21.54 -9.26 -56.89
CA HIS A 316 22.00 -10.32 -57.79
C HIS A 316 21.18 -10.37 -59.10
N PRO A 317 21.79 -10.15 -60.28
CA PRO A 317 21.07 -9.94 -61.55
C PRO A 317 20.52 -11.22 -62.22
N SER A 318 20.35 -12.33 -61.50
CA SER A 318 19.97 -13.62 -62.14
C SER A 318 18.95 -14.49 -61.41
N MET A 319 18.24 -14.00 -60.39
CA MET A 319 17.17 -14.80 -59.75
C MET A 319 15.78 -14.26 -60.13
N ALA A 320 15.30 -14.67 -61.30
CA ALA A 320 13.87 -14.67 -61.61
C ALA A 320 13.20 -15.80 -60.82
N HIS A 321 12.90 -15.56 -59.54
CA HIS A 321 12.13 -16.52 -58.74
C HIS A 321 10.66 -16.48 -59.13
N SER A 322 10.09 -17.66 -59.37
CA SER A 322 8.74 -17.86 -59.84
C SER A 322 7.72 -17.23 -58.88
N LYS A 323 6.79 -16.45 -59.44
CA LYS A 323 5.60 -16.02 -58.71
C LYS A 323 4.87 -17.29 -58.25
N VAL A 324 4.66 -17.45 -56.94
CA VAL A 324 3.59 -18.33 -56.47
C VAL A 324 2.30 -17.66 -56.86
N SER A 325 1.78 -18.01 -58.04
CA SER A 325 0.51 -17.51 -58.52
C SER A 325 -0.62 -18.20 -57.78
N SER A 326 -1.61 -17.38 -57.44
CA SER A 326 -2.95 -17.72 -56.94
C SER A 326 -3.11 -17.97 -55.43
N VAL A 327 -3.76 -16.99 -54.82
CA VAL A 327 -4.58 -17.06 -53.59
C VAL A 327 -5.51 -18.29 -53.57
N ALA A 328 -5.84 -18.86 -54.73
CA ALA A 328 -6.64 -20.08 -54.84
C ALA A 328 -6.01 -21.31 -54.15
N ARG A 329 -4.68 -21.41 -54.08
CA ARG A 329 -4.01 -22.57 -53.48
C ARG A 329 -4.03 -22.54 -51.94
N SER A 330 -3.94 -21.36 -51.33
CA SER A 330 -4.04 -21.21 -49.87
C SER A 330 -5.47 -21.42 -49.37
N ILE A 331 -6.48 -20.96 -50.11
CA ILE A 331 -7.89 -21.19 -49.79
C ILE A 331 -8.25 -22.69 -49.87
N ARG A 332 -7.68 -23.45 -50.82
CA ARG A 332 -7.91 -24.89 -50.92
C ARG A 332 -7.23 -25.69 -49.79
N ALA A 333 -6.07 -25.25 -49.30
CA ALA A 333 -5.40 -25.86 -48.15
C ALA A 333 -6.13 -25.62 -46.80
N SER A 334 -6.81 -24.48 -46.65
CA SER A 334 -7.59 -24.16 -45.45
C SER A 334 -8.91 -24.93 -45.33
N ARG A 335 -9.39 -25.57 -46.41
CA ARG A 335 -10.66 -26.31 -46.45
C ARG A 335 -10.52 -27.83 -46.31
N THR A 336 -9.30 -28.36 -46.19
CA THR A 336 -9.04 -29.81 -46.19
C THR A 336 -8.49 -30.36 -44.87
N VAL A 337 -8.76 -29.70 -43.74
CA VAL A 337 -8.57 -30.32 -42.43
C VAL A 337 -9.94 -30.40 -41.77
N GLY A 338 -10.55 -31.57 -41.94
CA GLY A 338 -11.76 -31.98 -41.21
C GLY A 338 -11.44 -32.47 -39.81
#